data_AF-W1Y9V7-F1
#
_entry.id   AF-W1Y9V7-F1
#
_cell.length_a   1.000
_cell.length_b   1.000
_cell.length_c   1.000
_cell.angle_alpha   90.00
_cell.angle_beta   90.00
_cell.angle_gamma   90.00
#
_symmetry.space_group_name_H-M   'P 1'
#
loop_
_entity.id
_entity.type
_entity.pdbx_description
1 polymer ?
#
loop_
_entity_poly.entity_id
_entity_poly.type
_entity_poly.pdbx_seq_one_letter_code
_entity_poly.pdbx_strand_id
1 'polypeptide(L)'
;SVWAQGGAGGTNLAKTVVAEIEANTKQFQPLYNPRQTIEEKIQAIVQTIYGGEQAVFSPKAQKQIADFTKNGWDQLPICMAKTQYSLSDDPQKLGRPEGFTITIRELVPKIGAGFIARFV
;
A
#
# COMPACT_ATOMS: atom_id res chain seq x y z
N SER A 1 -9.38 -14.68 -25.89
CA SER A 1 -9.47 -14.33 -24.46
C SER A 1 -9.46 -15.60 -23.63
N VAL A 2 -8.73 -15.62 -22.52
CA VAL A 2 -8.68 -16.78 -21.60
C VAL A 2 -10.06 -17.23 -21.12
N TRP A 3 -11.00 -16.30 -20.97
CA TRP A 3 -12.37 -16.60 -20.55
C TRP A 3 -13.15 -17.45 -21.57
N ALA A 4 -12.96 -17.20 -22.87
CA ALA A 4 -13.71 -17.89 -23.94
C ALA A 4 -12.95 -19.08 -24.55
N GLN A 5 -11.62 -19.10 -24.49
CA GLN A 5 -10.77 -20.04 -25.23
C GLN A 5 -9.78 -20.80 -24.33
N GLY A 6 -9.95 -20.72 -23.00
CA GLY A 6 -9.04 -21.33 -22.04
C GLY A 6 -7.59 -20.88 -22.24
N GLY A 7 -6.65 -21.81 -22.11
CA GLY A 7 -5.22 -21.50 -22.21
C GLY A 7 -4.79 -20.91 -23.56
N ALA A 8 -5.42 -21.30 -24.67
CA ALA A 8 -5.11 -20.76 -26.00
C ALA A 8 -5.40 -19.26 -26.10
N GLY A 9 -6.39 -18.77 -25.35
CA GLY A 9 -6.75 -17.36 -25.30
C GLY A 9 -5.77 -16.46 -24.52
N GLY A 10 -4.76 -17.05 -23.86
CA GLY A 10 -3.75 -16.36 -23.03
C GLY A 10 -2.32 -16.48 -23.54
N THR A 11 -2.08 -17.15 -24.68
CA THR A 11 -0.72 -17.42 -25.18
C THR A 11 0.10 -16.15 -25.41
N ASN A 12 -0.53 -15.04 -25.82
CA ASN A 12 0.16 -13.77 -25.99
C ASN A 12 0.65 -13.19 -24.65
N LEU A 13 -0.22 -13.20 -23.63
CA LEU A 13 0.16 -12.80 -22.27
C LEU A 13 1.31 -13.67 -21.74
N ALA A 14 1.22 -14.99 -21.94
CA ALA A 14 2.27 -15.92 -21.50
C ALA A 14 3.63 -15.62 -22.15
N LYS A 15 3.67 -15.42 -23.48
CA LYS A 15 4.90 -15.04 -24.19
C LYS A 15 5.48 -13.73 -23.68
N THR A 16 4.63 -12.74 -23.40
CA THR A 16 5.06 -11.43 -22.87
C THR A 16 5.66 -11.57 -21.46
N VAL A 17 5.02 -12.34 -20.58
CA VAL A 17 5.52 -12.59 -19.21
C VAL A 17 6.87 -13.32 -19.25
N VAL A 18 7.01 -14.35 -20.09
CA VAL A 18 8.28 -15.08 -20.25
C VAL A 18 9.37 -14.14 -20.76
N ALA A 19 9.08 -13.34 -21.78
CA ALA A 19 10.05 -12.38 -22.31
C ALA A 19 10.53 -11.37 -21.25
N GLU A 20 9.66 -10.88 -20.38
CA GLU A 20 10.08 -9.97 -19.31
C GLU A 20 10.88 -10.64 -18.19
N ILE A 21 10.59 -11.91 -17.89
CA ILE A 21 11.39 -12.71 -16.96
C ILE A 21 12.78 -12.96 -17.56
N GLU A 22 12.86 -13.34 -18.82
CA GLU A 22 14.11 -13.63 -19.53
C GLU A 22 14.98 -12.37 -19.70
N ALA A 23 14.36 -11.21 -19.94
CA ALA A 23 15.07 -9.94 -20.02
C ALA A 23 15.80 -9.61 -18.71
N ASN A 24 15.23 -9.98 -17.56
CA ASN A 24 15.82 -9.88 -16.22
C ASN A 24 16.49 -8.52 -15.92
N THR A 25 15.90 -7.43 -16.43
CA THR A 25 16.50 -6.08 -16.35
C THR A 25 16.11 -5.30 -15.10
N LYS A 26 15.18 -5.82 -14.30
CA LYS A 26 14.57 -5.10 -13.17
C LYS A 26 15.11 -5.60 -11.85
N GLN A 27 15.42 -4.67 -10.95
CA GLN A 27 15.77 -4.98 -9.56
C GLN A 27 14.61 -4.60 -8.66
N PHE A 28 14.06 -5.58 -7.96
CA PHE A 28 13.01 -5.33 -6.98
C PHE A 28 13.57 -4.55 -5.80
N GLN A 29 12.88 -3.47 -5.42
CA GLN A 29 13.14 -2.74 -4.20
C GLN A 29 11.82 -2.49 -3.47
N PRO A 30 11.76 -2.72 -2.15
CA PRO A 30 10.61 -2.33 -1.35
C PRO A 30 10.38 -0.82 -1.42
N LEU A 31 9.11 -0.41 -1.33
CA LEU A 31 8.71 1.00 -1.41
C LEU A 31 9.34 1.88 -0.33
N TYR A 32 9.59 1.32 0.85
CA TYR A 32 10.11 2.03 2.01
C TYR A 32 11.10 1.15 2.78
N ASN A 33 11.98 1.78 3.53
CA ASN A 33 12.92 1.09 4.41
C ASN A 33 12.19 0.68 5.72
N PRO A 34 12.35 -0.56 6.22
CA PRO A 34 11.76 -0.98 7.49
C PRO A 34 12.11 -0.09 8.70
N ARG A 35 13.23 0.64 8.64
CA ARG A 35 13.71 1.56 9.70
C ARG A 35 13.07 2.95 9.66
N GLN A 36 12.30 3.28 8.63
CA GLN A 36 11.54 4.53 8.59
C GLN A 36 10.45 4.53 9.66
N THR A 37 10.05 5.73 10.08
CA THR A 37 8.92 5.95 10.99
C THR A 37 7.61 5.43 10.40
N ILE A 38 6.62 5.16 11.25
CA ILE A 38 5.30 4.72 10.79
C ILE A 38 4.68 5.76 9.84
N GLU A 39 4.87 7.04 10.15
CA GLU A 39 4.42 8.18 9.37
C GLU A 39 5.04 8.18 7.98
N GLU A 40 6.37 8.07 7.89
CA GLU A 40 7.08 8.04 6.60
C GLU A 40 6.65 6.84 5.73
N LYS A 41 6.45 5.67 6.34
CA LYS A 41 5.98 4.47 5.64
C LYS A 41 4.59 4.70 5.04
N ILE A 42 3.65 5.25 5.82
CA ILE A 42 2.30 5.57 5.35
C ILE A 42 2.35 6.64 4.26
N GLN A 43 3.16 7.68 4.46
CA GLN A 43 3.33 8.76 3.49
C GLN A 43 3.86 8.23 2.14
N ALA A 44 4.86 7.34 2.16
CA ALA A 44 5.40 6.71 0.95
C ALA A 44 4.33 5.91 0.19
N ILE A 45 3.45 5.19 0.90
CA ILE A 45 2.32 4.49 0.27
C ILE A 45 1.35 5.49 -0.38
N VAL A 46 0.97 6.55 0.34
CA VAL A 46 0.00 7.54 -0.17
C VAL A 46 0.53 8.27 -1.41
N GLN A 47 1.79 8.71 -1.38
CA GLN A 47 2.36 9.50 -2.48
C GLN A 47 2.72 8.63 -3.69
N THR A 48 3.38 7.49 -3.48
CA THR A 48 3.93 6.71 -4.59
C THR A 48 2.93 5.73 -5.19
N ILE A 49 2.08 5.11 -4.35
CA ILE A 49 1.12 4.07 -4.82
C ILE A 49 -0.24 4.69 -5.12
N TYR A 50 -0.77 5.54 -4.23
CA TYR A 50 -2.10 6.10 -4.41
C TYR A 50 -2.10 7.39 -5.24
N GLY A 51 -0.98 8.13 -5.27
CA GLY A 51 -0.91 9.44 -5.92
C GLY A 51 -1.62 10.56 -5.14
N GLY A 52 -1.82 10.35 -3.83
CA GLY A 52 -2.33 11.38 -2.92
C GLY A 52 -1.23 12.36 -2.52
N GLU A 53 -1.63 13.52 -2.02
CA GLU A 53 -0.69 14.59 -1.62
C GLU A 53 -0.01 14.27 -0.29
N GLN A 54 -0.81 13.86 0.71
CA GLN A 54 -0.32 13.57 2.06
C GLN A 54 -1.24 12.65 2.88
N ALA A 55 -0.66 12.01 3.89
CA ALA A 55 -1.36 11.33 4.96
C ALA A 55 -1.56 12.29 6.15
N VAL A 56 -2.79 12.39 6.64
CA VAL A 56 -3.14 13.22 7.80
C VAL A 56 -3.48 12.32 8.98
N PHE A 57 -2.90 12.56 10.15
CA PHE A 57 -3.08 11.71 11.32
C PHE A 57 -4.03 12.34 12.33
N SER A 58 -4.99 11.55 12.81
CA SER A 58 -5.85 11.96 13.92
C SER A 58 -5.04 12.02 15.22
N PRO A 59 -5.51 12.78 16.24
CA PRO A 59 -4.87 12.79 17.56
C PRO A 59 -4.75 11.39 18.19
N LYS A 60 -5.74 10.52 17.94
CA LYS A 60 -5.71 9.12 18.40
C LYS A 60 -4.60 8.34 17.72
N ALA A 61 -4.47 8.46 16.40
CA ALA A 61 -3.44 7.78 15.64
C ALA A 61 -2.03 8.25 16.04
N GLN A 62 -1.83 9.56 16.24
CA GLN A 62 -0.55 10.11 16.71
C GLN A 62 -0.14 9.53 18.07
N LYS A 63 -1.08 9.43 19.02
CA LYS A 63 -0.82 8.79 20.32
C LYS A 63 -0.44 7.31 20.17
N GLN A 64 -1.16 6.58 19.32
CA GLN A 64 -0.87 5.16 19.05
C GLN A 64 0.50 4.97 18.39
N ILE A 65 0.90 5.85 17.48
CA ILE A 65 2.24 5.81 16.89
C ILE A 65 3.31 5.96 17.97
N ALA A 66 3.19 6.96 18.84
CA ALA A 66 4.12 7.16 19.94
C ALA A 66 4.20 5.93 20.86
N ASP A 67 3.06 5.32 21.18
CA ASP A 67 3.00 4.09 21.97
C ASP A 67 3.68 2.92 21.23
N PHE A 68 3.50 2.78 19.91
CA PHE A 68 4.10 1.70 19.13
C PHE A 68 5.61 1.86 19.00
N THR A 69 6.10 3.08 18.79
CA THR A 69 7.54 3.39 18.79
C THR A 69 8.16 3.07 20.13
N LYS A 70 7.49 3.41 21.25
CA LYS A 70 7.97 3.08 22.60
C LYS A 70 8.07 1.56 22.83
N ASN A 71 7.17 0.79 22.23
CA ASN A 71 7.16 -0.67 22.32
C ASN A 71 8.06 -1.37 21.27
N GLY A 72 8.75 -0.62 20.41
CA GLY A 72 9.61 -1.16 19.34
C GLY A 72 8.84 -1.83 18.20
N TRP A 73 7.56 -1.46 18.00
CA TRP A 73 6.72 -1.99 16.92
C TRP A 73 6.72 -1.12 15.66
N ASP A 74 7.44 0.00 15.69
CA ASP A 74 7.62 0.94 14.58
C ASP A 74 8.30 0.33 13.36
N GLN A 75 9.08 -0.75 13.55
CA GLN A 75 9.73 -1.47 12.45
C GLN A 75 8.79 -2.37 11.65
N LEU A 76 7.58 -2.62 12.15
CA LEU A 76 6.62 -3.46 11.45
C LEU A 76 6.18 -2.83 10.12
N PRO A 77 5.90 -3.64 9.09
CA PRO A 77 5.30 -3.18 7.84
C PRO A 77 3.86 -2.69 8.07
N ILE A 78 3.40 -1.84 7.15
CA ILE A 78 2.07 -1.23 7.19
C ILE A 78 1.12 -1.96 6.23
N CYS A 79 -0.07 -2.30 6.74
CA CYS A 79 -1.19 -2.81 5.97
C CYS A 79 -2.32 -1.77 5.94
N MET A 80 -2.60 -1.22 4.76
CA MET A 80 -3.63 -0.21 4.55
C MET A 80 -4.99 -0.87 4.31
N ALA A 81 -5.92 -0.73 5.26
CA ALA A 81 -7.33 -1.10 5.05
C ALA A 81 -8.11 0.15 4.63
N LYS A 82 -8.47 0.21 3.34
CA LYS A 82 -9.26 1.27 2.72
C LYS A 82 -10.22 0.67 1.68
N THR A 83 -11.13 1.48 1.15
CA THR A 83 -11.98 1.08 0.02
C THR A 83 -11.15 0.64 -1.19
N GLN A 84 -11.50 -0.49 -1.80
CA GLN A 84 -10.85 -1.00 -3.02
C GLN A 84 -11.34 -0.33 -4.31
N TYR A 85 -12.42 0.45 -4.24
CA TYR A 85 -13.05 1.06 -5.42
C TYR A 85 -12.33 2.32 -5.92
N SER A 86 -11.48 2.92 -5.10
CA SER A 86 -10.74 4.13 -5.42
C SER A 86 -9.31 4.05 -4.91
N LEU A 87 -8.41 4.83 -5.52
CA LEU A 87 -7.09 5.11 -4.96
C LEU A 87 -7.18 6.05 -3.74
N SER A 88 -8.20 6.91 -3.66
CA SER A 88 -8.47 7.74 -2.48
C SER A 88 -9.27 6.98 -1.41
N ASP A 89 -9.53 7.61 -0.27
CA ASP A 89 -10.42 7.11 0.78
C ASP A 89 -11.92 7.29 0.47
N ASP A 90 -12.25 7.83 -0.72
CA ASP A 90 -13.60 8.07 -1.19
C ASP A 90 -13.95 7.10 -2.33
N PRO A 91 -14.92 6.17 -2.14
CA PRO A 91 -15.27 5.18 -3.15
C PRO A 91 -15.86 5.77 -4.45
N GLN A 92 -16.33 7.03 -4.44
CA GLN A 92 -16.92 7.67 -5.63
C GLN A 92 -15.87 8.26 -6.58
N LYS A 93 -14.63 8.45 -6.13
CA LYS A 93 -13.55 9.00 -6.95
C LYS A 93 -12.92 7.90 -7.81
N LEU A 94 -13.47 7.70 -9.00
CA LEU A 94 -13.03 6.68 -9.95
C LEU A 94 -11.84 7.14 -10.80
N GLY A 95 -11.12 6.18 -11.40
CA GLY A 95 -9.98 6.45 -12.27
C GLY A 95 -8.71 6.79 -11.48
N ARG A 96 -8.05 7.90 -11.83
CA ARG A 96 -6.83 8.38 -11.17
C ARG A 96 -7.13 9.74 -10.51
N PRO A 97 -7.67 9.77 -9.28
CA PRO A 97 -7.85 11.02 -8.56
C PRO A 97 -6.50 11.66 -8.21
N GLU A 98 -6.47 12.99 -8.11
CA GLU A 98 -5.29 13.78 -7.75
C GLU A 98 -5.64 14.76 -6.62
N GLY A 99 -4.61 15.27 -5.91
CA GLY A 99 -4.78 16.30 -4.88
C GLY A 99 -5.63 15.88 -3.68
N PHE A 100 -5.72 14.57 -3.39
CA PHE A 100 -6.46 14.06 -2.24
C PHE A 100 -5.53 13.74 -1.07
N THR A 101 -6.05 13.90 0.13
CA THR A 101 -5.38 13.54 1.38
C THR A 101 -6.00 12.28 1.94
N ILE A 102 -5.21 11.40 2.54
CA ILE A 102 -5.70 10.19 3.20
C ILE A 102 -5.73 10.41 4.71
N THR A 103 -6.89 10.23 5.35
CA THR A 103 -7.01 10.44 6.80
C THR A 103 -6.77 9.17 7.62
N ILE A 104 -5.87 9.27 8.60
CA ILE A 104 -5.44 8.21 9.50
C ILE A 104 -6.06 8.36 10.90
N ARG A 105 -7.26 7.81 11.11
CA ARG A 105 -8.09 7.76 12.33
C ARG A 105 -7.52 6.95 13.50
N GLU A 106 -6.94 5.77 13.27
CA GLU A 106 -6.44 4.81 14.28
C GLU A 106 -5.53 3.71 13.69
N LEU A 107 -4.66 3.12 14.49
CA LEU A 107 -3.78 2.04 14.08
C LEU A 107 -3.95 0.83 15.01
N VAL A 108 -3.84 -0.37 14.46
CA VAL A 108 -3.99 -1.63 15.20
C VAL A 108 -2.78 -2.52 14.93
N PRO A 109 -1.93 -2.80 15.93
CA PRO A 109 -0.78 -3.66 15.73
C PRO A 109 -1.24 -5.13 15.75
N LYS A 110 -0.95 -5.87 14.69
CA LYS A 110 -1.19 -7.30 14.58
C LYS A 110 0.13 -8.03 14.80
N ILE A 111 0.60 -8.01 16.05
CA ILE A 111 1.94 -8.46 16.44
C ILE A 111 2.19 -9.92 16.04
N GLY A 112 1.20 -10.80 16.22
CA GLY A 112 1.33 -12.21 15.82
C GLY A 112 1.52 -12.42 14.30
N ALA A 113 0.99 -11.52 13.48
CA ALA A 113 1.15 -11.55 12.03
C ALA A 113 2.31 -10.66 11.53
N GLY A 114 2.90 -9.84 12.41
CA GLY A 114 4.04 -8.99 12.11
C GLY A 114 3.71 -7.78 11.24
N PHE A 115 2.57 -7.11 11.42
CA PHE A 115 2.27 -5.85 10.72
C PHE A 115 1.37 -4.91 11.53
N ILE A 116 1.29 -3.64 11.13
CA ILE A 116 0.33 -2.65 11.66
C ILE A 116 -0.80 -2.48 10.65
N ALA A 117 -2.03 -2.80 11.06
CA ALA A 117 -3.24 -2.59 10.28
C ALA A 117 -3.78 -1.17 10.50
N ARG A 118 -4.32 -0.57 9.44
CA ARG A 118 -4.84 0.80 9.47
C ARG A 118 -6.26 0.88 8.88
N PHE A 119 -7.23 1.44 9.60
CA PHE A 119 -8.62 1.65 9.14
C PHE A 119 -8.89 3.04 8.56
N VAL A 120 -8.53 3.28 7.29
CA VAL A 120 -8.81 4.53 6.57
C VAL A 120 -10.31 4.76 6.42
#